data_AF-A0A2S3W3A8-F1
#
_entry.id   AF-A0A2S3W3A8-F1
#
_cell.length_a   1.000
_cell.length_b   1.000
_cell.length_c   1.000
_cell.angle_alpha   90.00
_cell.angle_beta   90.00
_cell.angle_gamma   90.00
#
_symmetry.space_group_name_H-M   'P 1'
#
loop_
_entity.id
_entity.type
_entity.pdbx_description
1 polymer ?
#
loop_
_entity_poly.entity_id
_entity_poly.type
_entity_poly.pdbx_seq_one_letter_code
_entity_poly.pdbx_strand_id
1 'polypeptide(L)'
;MAAILSCWAVLLVLLGVELLLAAAGSGWGVGGCAGLMALLVACGFMRIARAPALAAIFAIGGLFWLSILLALGSLDSFTRTNFPVGDTLSSAAHDPRIVPDIAP
;
A
#
# COMPACT_ATOMS: atom_id res chain seq x y z
N MET A 1 -32.86 -10.61 5.80
CA MET A 1 -32.39 -9.26 5.41
C MET A 1 -31.79 -8.45 6.56
N ALA A 2 -32.39 -8.41 7.76
CA ALA A 2 -31.93 -7.54 8.86
C ALA A 2 -30.44 -7.70 9.24
N ALA A 3 -29.93 -8.94 9.30
CA ALA A 3 -28.51 -9.20 9.62
C ALA A 3 -27.52 -8.68 8.56
N ILE A 4 -27.95 -8.63 7.29
CA ILE A 4 -27.13 -8.12 6.18
C ILE A 4 -27.12 -6.59 6.24
N LEU A 5 -28.29 -5.98 6.48
CA LEU A 5 -28.43 -4.54 6.68
C LEU A 5 -27.64 -4.04 7.90
N SER A 6 -27.63 -4.78 9.01
CA SER A 6 -26.84 -4.43 10.18
C SER A 6 -25.33 -4.54 9.92
N CYS A 7 -24.88 -5.59 9.24
CA CYS A 7 -23.47 -5.71 8.84
C CYS A 7 -23.06 -4.55 7.91
N TRP A 8 -23.93 -4.18 6.98
CA TRP A 8 -23.71 -3.07 6.07
C TRP A 8 -23.63 -1.72 6.80
N ALA A 9 -24.53 -1.47 7.76
CA ALA A 9 -24.49 -0.27 8.60
C ALA A 9 -23.20 -0.18 9.42
N VAL A 10 -22.73 -1.30 9.99
CA VAL A 10 -21.46 -1.36 10.72
C VAL A 10 -20.28 -1.02 9.80
N LEU A 11 -20.25 -1.53 8.57
CA LEU A 11 -19.21 -1.18 7.59
C LEU A 11 -19.20 0.33 7.26
N LEU A 12 -20.37 0.95 7.09
CA LEU A 12 -20.44 2.39 6.86
C LEU A 12 -19.93 3.20 8.05
N VAL A 13 -20.25 2.78 9.28
CA VAL A 13 -19.75 3.45 10.50
C VAL A 13 -18.24 3.34 10.58
N LEU A 14 -17.68 2.14 10.36
CA LEU A 14 -16.24 1.93 10.30
C LEU A 14 -15.57 2.80 9.24
N LEU A 15 -16.21 3.02 8.09
CA LEU A 15 -15.69 3.86 7.01
C LEU A 15 -15.65 5.32 7.44
N GLY A 16 -16.71 5.80 8.08
CA GLY A 16 -16.73 7.14 8.66
C GLY A 16 -15.63 7.34 9.70
N VAL A 17 -15.41 6.35 10.56
CA VAL A 17 -14.35 6.38 11.59
C VAL A 17 -12.95 6.40 10.97
N GLU A 18 -12.72 5.60 9.92
CA GLU A 18 -11.44 5.56 9.22
C GLU A 18 -11.12 6.89 8.54
N LEU A 19 -12.10 7.52 7.87
CA LEU A 19 -11.95 8.86 7.29
C LEU A 19 -11.63 9.93 8.35
N LEU A 20 -12.25 9.81 9.53
CA LEU A 20 -11.97 10.71 10.66
C LEU A 20 -10.55 10.53 11.21
N LEU A 21 -10.10 9.29 11.35
CA LEU A 21 -8.76 8.93 11.80
C LEU A 21 -7.68 9.37 10.81
N ALA A 22 -7.96 9.22 9.51
CA ALA A 22 -7.10 9.70 8.44
C ALA A 22 -6.98 11.23 8.48
N ALA A 23 -8.09 11.94 8.67
CA ALA A 23 -8.09 13.39 8.84
C ALA A 23 -7.33 13.86 10.10
N ALA A 24 -7.34 13.05 11.17
CA ALA A 24 -6.57 13.29 12.39
C ALA A 24 -5.08 12.90 12.28
N GLY A 25 -4.63 12.35 11.15
CA GLY A 25 -3.23 11.95 10.93
C GLY A 25 -2.82 10.66 11.66
N SER A 26 -3.76 9.87 12.19
CA SER A 26 -3.47 8.64 12.92
C SER A 26 -3.41 7.43 11.99
N GLY A 27 -2.24 7.21 11.38
CA GLY A 27 -2.04 6.09 10.44
C GLY A 27 -2.24 4.69 11.05
N TRP A 28 -1.95 4.52 12.35
CA TRP A 28 -2.17 3.25 13.05
C TRP A 28 -3.65 2.91 13.21
N GLY A 29 -4.50 3.92 13.41
CA GLY A 29 -5.94 3.74 13.53
C GLY A 29 -6.60 3.35 12.21
N VAL A 30 -6.09 3.88 11.09
CA VAL A 30 -6.58 3.57 9.74
C VAL A 30 -6.35 2.10 9.40
N GLY A 31 -5.12 1.59 9.63
CA GLY A 31 -4.81 0.18 9.38
C GLY A 31 -5.65 -0.79 10.22
N GLY A 32 -5.93 -0.43 11.48
CA GLY A 32 -6.83 -1.21 12.35
C GLY A 32 -8.27 -1.28 11.84
N CYS A 33 -8.82 -0.15 11.37
CA CYS A 33 -10.18 -0.08 10.82
C CYS A 33 -10.31 -0.88 9.52
N ALA A 34 -9.34 -0.75 8.61
CA ALA A 34 -9.30 -1.49 7.35
C ALA A 34 -9.26 -3.01 7.59
N GLY A 35 -8.46 -3.48 8.55
CA GLY A 35 -8.41 -4.89 8.93
C GLY A 35 -9.74 -5.40 9.50
N LEU A 36 -10.40 -4.59 10.34
CA LEU A 36 -11.68 -4.95 10.94
C LEU A 36 -12.82 -5.00 9.91
N MET A 37 -12.83 -4.11 8.91
CA MET A 37 -13.74 -4.20 7.78
C MET A 37 -13.53 -5.47 6.97
N ALA A 38 -12.28 -5.82 6.64
CA ALA A 38 -11.96 -7.02 5.89
C ALA A 38 -12.47 -8.28 6.60
N LEU A 39 -12.32 -8.34 7.94
CA LEU A 39 -12.83 -9.42 8.77
C LEU A 39 -14.37 -9.50 8.72
N LEU A 40 -15.06 -8.36 8.84
CA LEU A 40 -16.52 -8.29 8.79
C LEU A 40 -17.08 -8.73 7.43
N VAL A 41 -16.42 -8.37 6.32
CA VAL A 41 -16.81 -8.81 4.99
C VAL A 41 -16.60 -10.33 4.82
N ALA A 42 -15.45 -10.85 5.27
CA ALA A 42 -15.14 -12.29 5.19
C ALA A 42 -16.13 -13.14 6.02
N CYS A 43 -16.44 -12.71 7.25
CA CYS A 43 -17.33 -13.44 8.14
C CYS A 43 -18.82 -13.23 7.79
N GLY A 44 -19.23 -12.00 7.54
CA GLY A 44 -20.63 -11.60 7.35
C GLY A 44 -21.15 -11.84 5.94
N PHE A 45 -20.42 -11.40 4.92
CA PHE A 45 -20.87 -11.46 3.52
C PHE A 45 -20.42 -12.71 2.79
N MET A 46 -19.14 -13.09 2.91
CA MET A 46 -18.64 -14.32 2.24
C MET A 46 -19.06 -15.60 2.96
N ARG A 47 -19.62 -15.51 4.20
CA ARG A 47 -20.01 -16.67 5.03
C ARG A 47 -18.92 -17.75 5.04
N ILE A 48 -17.65 -17.34 5.12
CA ILE A 48 -16.52 -18.27 5.01
C ILE A 48 -16.57 -19.36 6.10
N ALA A 49 -17.22 -19.08 7.24
CA ALA A 49 -17.50 -20.04 8.31
C ALA A 49 -18.46 -21.19 7.91
N ARG A 50 -19.19 -21.08 6.81
CA ARG A 50 -20.01 -22.16 6.21
C ARG A 50 -19.38 -22.76 4.94
N ALA A 51 -18.25 -22.24 4.49
CA ALA A 51 -17.52 -22.78 3.35
C ALA A 51 -16.64 -23.97 3.77
N PRO A 52 -16.34 -24.91 2.87
CA PRO A 52 -15.46 -26.03 3.17
C PRO A 52 -14.08 -25.53 3.64
N ALA A 53 -13.51 -26.18 4.66
CA ALA A 53 -12.26 -25.77 5.31
C ALA A 53 -11.09 -25.55 4.33
N LEU A 54 -11.09 -26.24 3.18
CA LEU A 54 -10.11 -26.04 2.11
C LEU A 54 -10.09 -24.61 1.56
N ALA A 55 -11.25 -23.97 1.41
CA ALA A 55 -11.36 -22.60 0.90
C ALA A 55 -10.78 -21.59 1.90
N ALA A 56 -10.96 -21.84 3.20
CA ALA A 56 -10.39 -21.00 4.25
C ALA A 56 -8.85 -21.09 4.27
N ILE A 57 -8.30 -22.31 4.16
CA ILE A 57 -6.84 -22.52 4.12
C ILE A 57 -6.23 -21.85 2.88
N PHE A 58 -6.88 -21.94 1.72
CA PHE A 58 -6.43 -21.28 0.50
C PHE A 58 -6.48 -19.75 0.61
N ALA A 59 -7.53 -19.19 1.21
CA ALA A 59 -7.64 -17.76 1.45
C ALA A 59 -6.55 -17.25 2.41
N ILE A 60 -6.28 -17.99 3.49
CA ILE A 60 -5.21 -17.66 4.45
C ILE A 60 -3.84 -17.78 3.78
N GLY A 61 -3.61 -18.85 3.00
CA GLY A 61 -2.37 -19.04 2.25
C GLY A 61 -2.14 -17.94 1.21
N GLY A 62 -3.19 -17.51 0.52
CA GLY A 62 -3.15 -16.38 -0.41
C GLY A 62 -2.84 -15.05 0.29
N LEU A 63 -3.52 -14.76 1.41
CA LEU A 63 -3.24 -13.57 2.22
C LEU A 63 -1.81 -13.55 2.76
N PHE A 64 -1.32 -14.70 3.22
CA PHE A 64 0.06 -14.87 3.66
C PHE A 64 1.04 -14.58 2.53
N TRP A 65 0.83 -15.17 1.36
CA TRP A 65 1.68 -14.95 0.19
C TRP A 65 1.66 -13.49 -0.27
N LEU A 66 0.48 -12.87 -0.30
CA LEU A 66 0.30 -11.48 -0.71
C LEU A 66 0.98 -10.52 0.28
N SER A 67 0.93 -10.81 1.58
CA SER A 67 1.68 -10.05 2.59
C SER A 67 3.19 -10.13 2.36
N ILE A 68 3.73 -11.29 1.98
CA ILE A 68 5.15 -11.46 1.66
C ILE A 68 5.51 -10.62 0.43
N LEU A 69 4.74 -10.74 -0.66
CA LEU A 69 4.98 -9.97 -1.88
C LEU A 69 4.90 -8.46 -1.63
N LEU A 70 3.94 -8.03 -0.80
CA LEU A 70 3.81 -6.63 -0.42
C LEU A 70 5.00 -6.15 0.41
N ALA A 71 5.46 -6.93 1.38
CA ALA A 71 6.62 -6.59 2.19
C ALA A 71 7.90 -6.52 1.34
N LEU A 72 8.13 -7.53 0.51
CA LEU A 72 9.29 -7.59 -0.39
C LEU A 72 9.27 -6.44 -1.41
N GLY A 73 8.13 -6.16 -2.03
CA GLY A 73 7.99 -5.03 -2.96
C GLY A 73 8.10 -3.67 -2.29
N SER A 74 7.62 -3.52 -1.05
CA SER A 74 7.80 -2.28 -0.29
C SER A 74 9.26 -2.04 0.07
N LEU A 75 9.99 -3.11 0.41
CA LEU A 75 11.42 -3.05 0.71
C LEU A 75 12.27 -2.83 -0.56
N ASP A 76 11.83 -3.32 -1.73
CA ASP A 76 12.48 -3.06 -3.01
C ASP A 76 12.58 -1.55 -3.32
N SER A 77 11.56 -0.77 -2.96
CA SER A 77 11.61 0.69 -3.09
C SER A 77 12.65 1.33 -2.17
N PHE A 78 12.97 0.73 -1.02
CA PHE A 78 14.00 1.24 -0.09
C PHE A 78 15.41 0.82 -0.50
N THR A 79 15.57 -0.26 -1.25
CA THR A 79 16.88 -0.72 -1.75
C THR A 79 17.30 -0.06 -3.06
N ARG A 80 16.38 0.59 -3.79
CA ARG A 80 16.74 1.53 -4.86
C ARG A 80 17.41 2.79 -4.30
N THR A 81 18.74 2.80 -4.30
CA THR A 81 19.52 4.02 -4.19
C THR A 81 19.29 4.87 -5.44
N ASN A 82 18.40 5.86 -5.37
CA ASN A 82 18.36 6.92 -6.37
C ASN A 82 19.66 7.70 -6.26
N PHE A 83 20.64 7.38 -7.11
CA PHE A 83 21.78 8.26 -7.28
C PHE A 83 21.23 9.57 -7.86
N PRO A 84 21.42 10.71 -7.19
CA PRO A 84 21.17 11.98 -7.84
C PRO A 84 22.13 12.03 -9.02
N VAL A 85 21.62 11.87 -10.24
CA VAL A 85 22.30 12.39 -11.42
C VAL A 85 22.21 13.89 -11.24
N GLY A 86 23.21 14.43 -10.53
CA GLY A 86 23.33 15.86 -10.30
C GLY A 86 23.31 16.56 -11.64
N ASP A 87 22.79 17.78 -11.64
CA ASP A 87 22.75 18.71 -12.77
C ASP A 87 24.14 19.00 -13.39
N THR A 88 25.21 18.36 -12.90
CA THR A 88 26.57 18.37 -13.42
C THR A 88 26.69 17.84 -14.85
N LEU A 89 25.87 16.87 -15.28
CA LEU A 89 25.85 16.43 -16.68
C LEU A 89 25.08 17.40 -17.60
N SER A 90 24.08 18.12 -17.09
CA SER A 90 23.42 19.21 -17.84
C SER A 90 24.32 20.44 -18.00
N SER A 91 25.17 20.74 -17.01
CA SER A 91 26.13 21.84 -17.09
C SER A 91 27.33 21.52 -17.99
N ALA A 92 27.80 20.26 -18.02
CA ALA A 92 28.92 19.85 -18.89
C ALA A 92 28.55 19.77 -20.38
N ALA A 93 27.27 19.56 -20.70
CA ALA A 93 26.79 19.56 -22.08
C ALA A 93 26.62 20.97 -22.69
N HIS A 94 26.67 22.03 -21.87
CA HIS A 94 26.41 23.41 -22.31
C HIS A 94 27.68 24.24 -22.56
N ASP A 95 28.89 23.71 -22.36
CA ASP A 95 30.11 24.47 -22.63
C ASP A 95 30.97 23.90 -23.78
N PRO A 96 30.69 24.28 -25.04
CA PRO A 96 31.49 23.89 -26.20
C PRO A 96 32.72 24.79 -26.43
N ARG A 97 33.15 25.65 -25.49
CA ARG A 97 34.31 26.55 -25.68
C ARG A 97 35.08 26.66 -24.38
N ILE A 98 36.29 26.15 -24.26
CA ILE A 98 37.50 26.93 -24.55
C ILE A 98 38.66 25.93 -24.72
N VAL A 99 39.13 25.78 -25.96
CA VAL A 99 40.51 25.36 -26.23
C VAL A 99 41.34 26.66 -26.22
N PRO A 100 42.26 26.87 -25.26
CA PRO A 100 43.18 27.98 -25.36
C PRO A 100 44.23 27.61 -26.42
N ASP A 101 44.15 28.30 -27.55
CA ASP A 101 45.18 28.33 -28.58
C ASP A 101 46.43 29.01 -27.97
N ILE A 102 47.39 28.19 -27.52
CA ILE A 102 48.71 28.66 -27.08
C ILE A 102 49.70 28.26 -28.17
N ALA A 103 49.81 29.11 -29.19
CA ALA A 103 51.02 29.29 -30.00
C ALA A 103 51.69 30.58 -29.50
N PRO A 104 53.01 30.55 -29.24
CA PRO A 104 53.97 30.71 -30.35
C PRO A 104 55.09 29.66 -30.41
#